data_AF-A0A522GBP4-F1
#
_entry.id   AF-A0A522GBP4-F1
#
_cell.length_a   1.000
_cell.length_b   1.000
_cell.length_c   1.000
_cell.angle_alpha   90.00
_cell.angle_beta   90.00
_cell.angle_gamma   90.00
#
_symmetry.space_group_name_H-M   'P 1'
#
loop_
_entity.id
_entity.type
_entity.pdbx_description
1 polymer ?
#
loop_
_entity_poly.entity_id
_entity_poly.type
_entity_poly.pdbx_seq_one_letter_code
_entity_poly.pdbx_strand_id
1 'polypeptide(L)'
;MITNPRGGYSFLPGSTYLSFAAVAQPGYALERAIFRTPRPLDSGFEAVQKHLASLGRPAQALCGLEFRQYSSLQWPRPRFDEFNMRHAHRLENADMLVGGKVPVARTNVVLNTGQPEEEGGLHAFTYTVPAARPAARPDFLLAAIPEVRFLPGVEEVIAKGETSPEALHRKIRYILDTATARLAEMGVSWDDATGIQLYSEADLKPIFKDVLLAALKAGGWRGVQWHHALPPVGPSIIELDARSVRADITLE
;
A
#
# COMPACT_ATOMS: atom_id res chain seq x y z
N MET A 1 5.65 -7.30 15.47
CA MET A 1 6.05 -6.07 14.73
C MET A 1 7.44 -5.63 15.18
N ILE A 2 8.18 -4.90 14.34
CA ILE A 2 9.47 -4.25 14.68
C ILE A 2 9.23 -2.76 14.89
N THR A 3 9.85 -2.17 15.92
CA THR A 3 9.72 -0.73 16.20
C THR A 3 10.76 0.08 15.46
N ASN A 4 10.33 1.16 14.78
CA ASN A 4 11.17 2.19 14.19
C ASN A 4 11.10 3.46 15.07
N PRO A 5 11.94 3.58 16.11
CA PRO A 5 11.87 4.71 17.04
C PRO A 5 12.22 6.05 16.39
N ARG A 6 13.07 6.06 15.35
CA ARG A 6 13.42 7.27 14.58
C ARG A 6 12.22 7.79 13.78
N GLY A 7 11.35 6.86 13.34
CA GLY A 7 10.17 7.15 12.55
C GLY A 7 8.90 7.38 13.35
N GLY A 8 8.82 6.96 14.62
CA GLY A 8 7.59 7.08 15.41
C GLY A 8 6.48 6.08 15.03
N TYR A 9 6.85 4.91 14.50
CA TYR A 9 5.90 3.84 14.15
C TYR A 9 6.54 2.46 14.34
N SER A 10 5.70 1.42 14.36
CA SER A 10 6.14 0.02 14.22
C SER A 10 5.65 -0.55 12.90
N PHE A 11 6.32 -1.56 12.38
CA PHE A 11 5.96 -2.19 11.12
C PHE A 11 5.96 -3.71 11.22
N LEU A 12 5.19 -4.34 10.34
CA LEU A 12 5.20 -5.78 10.12
C LEU A 12 6.17 -6.08 8.97
N PRO A 13 7.31 -6.76 9.23
CA PRO A 13 8.29 -7.05 8.17
C PRO A 13 7.66 -7.81 7.00
N GLY A 14 8.01 -7.41 5.79
CA GLY A 14 7.54 -8.02 4.55
C GLY A 14 8.69 -8.61 3.75
N SER A 15 8.73 -8.26 2.47
CA SER A 15 9.78 -8.69 1.54
C SER A 15 11.07 -7.85 1.70
N THR A 16 12.01 -8.03 0.78
CA THR A 16 13.24 -7.23 0.72
C THR A 16 13.01 -5.78 0.31
N TYR A 17 11.81 -5.41 -0.17
CA TYR A 17 11.51 -4.09 -0.73
C TYR A 17 10.25 -3.43 -0.13
N LEU A 18 9.57 -4.07 0.84
CA LEU A 18 8.44 -3.46 1.55
C LEU A 18 8.21 -4.11 2.93
N SER A 19 7.52 -3.40 3.81
CA SER A 19 6.82 -3.97 4.97
C SER A 19 5.38 -4.31 4.61
N PHE A 20 4.78 -5.32 5.25
CA PHE A 20 3.38 -5.65 5.02
C PHE A 20 2.42 -4.63 5.65
N ALA A 21 2.86 -3.94 6.70
CA ALA A 21 2.04 -2.96 7.38
C ALA A 21 2.86 -2.02 8.27
N ALA A 22 2.28 -0.88 8.65
CA ALA A 22 2.82 0.07 9.60
C ALA A 22 1.73 0.58 10.56
N VAL A 23 2.08 0.86 11.81
CA VAL A 23 1.20 1.35 12.88
C VAL A 23 1.88 2.48 13.62
N ALA A 24 1.22 3.64 13.74
CA ALA A 24 1.76 4.77 14.49
C ALA A 24 1.99 4.40 15.97
N GLN A 25 3.13 4.83 16.53
CA GLN A 25 3.41 4.70 17.96
C GLN A 25 2.67 5.77 18.77
N PRO A 26 2.48 5.59 20.09
CA PRO A 26 1.94 6.64 20.95
C PRO A 26 2.69 7.96 20.79
N GLY A 27 1.93 9.07 20.70
CA GLY A 27 2.48 10.39 20.42
C GLY A 27 2.69 10.69 18.94
N TYR A 28 2.31 9.78 18.04
CA TYR A 28 2.32 9.97 16.60
C TYR A 28 0.97 9.65 15.96
N ALA A 29 0.72 10.26 14.81
CA ALA A 29 -0.39 10.00 13.91
C ALA A 29 0.14 9.84 12.48
N LEU A 30 -0.68 9.29 11.58
CA LEU A 30 -0.34 9.18 10.16
C LEU A 30 -1.06 10.24 9.33
N GLU A 31 -0.31 10.87 8.43
CA GLU A 31 -0.85 11.70 7.35
C GLU A 31 -0.45 11.09 6.00
N ARG A 32 -1.33 11.24 5.02
CA ARG A 32 -1.09 10.83 3.63
C ARG A 32 -1.02 12.06 2.74
N ALA A 33 0.09 12.20 2.03
CA ALA A 33 0.28 13.25 1.03
C ALA A 33 0.22 12.67 -0.38
N ILE A 34 -0.54 13.32 -1.24
CA ILE A 34 -0.86 12.88 -2.61
C ILE A 34 -0.31 13.92 -3.57
N PHE A 35 0.55 13.54 -4.51
CA PHE A 35 0.92 14.43 -5.59
C PHE A 35 -0.23 14.54 -6.59
N ARG A 36 -0.56 15.76 -7.03
CA ARG A 36 -1.59 15.99 -8.06
C ARG A 36 -1.31 15.19 -9.33
N THR A 37 -0.04 15.13 -9.72
CA THR A 37 0.48 14.26 -10.77
C THR A 37 1.55 13.36 -10.17
N PRO A 38 1.56 12.04 -10.44
CA PRO A 38 2.64 11.17 -10.01
C PRO A 38 4.01 11.72 -10.43
N ARG A 39 5.01 11.48 -9.58
CA ARG A 39 6.38 11.92 -9.84
C ARG A 39 7.26 10.71 -10.17
N PRO A 40 8.19 10.82 -11.13
CA PRO A 40 9.20 9.79 -11.35
C PRO A 40 9.90 9.39 -10.05
N LEU A 41 10.34 8.13 -9.94
CA LEU A 41 10.84 7.56 -8.69
C LEU A 41 11.84 8.47 -7.95
N ASP A 42 12.84 8.97 -8.66
CA ASP A 42 13.95 9.72 -8.06
C ASP A 42 13.51 11.11 -7.57
N SER A 43 12.83 11.89 -8.43
CA SER A 43 12.32 13.21 -8.05
C SER A 43 11.17 13.11 -7.03
N GLY A 44 10.44 12.00 -7.02
CA GLY A 44 9.46 11.67 -5.99
C GLY A 44 10.09 11.49 -4.62
N PHE A 45 11.18 10.72 -4.51
CA PHE A 45 11.92 10.55 -3.26
C PHE A 45 12.50 11.87 -2.74
N GLU A 46 13.07 12.69 -3.62
CA GLU A 46 13.55 14.03 -3.26
C GLU A 46 12.42 14.92 -2.72
N ALA A 47 11.24 14.89 -3.36
CA ALA A 47 10.07 15.63 -2.91
C ALA A 47 9.56 15.14 -1.54
N VAL A 48 9.55 13.83 -1.29
CA VAL A 48 9.22 13.26 0.03
C VAL A 48 10.19 13.77 1.10
N GLN A 49 11.50 13.68 0.86
CA GLN A 49 12.50 14.14 1.81
C GLN A 49 12.35 15.63 2.12
N LYS A 50 12.13 16.45 1.09
CA LYS A 50 11.87 17.88 1.25
C LYS A 50 10.61 18.16 2.06
N HIS A 51 9.53 17.43 1.83
CA HIS A 51 8.27 17.55 2.58
C HIS A 51 8.45 17.15 4.04
N LEU A 52 9.13 16.04 4.33
CA LEU A 52 9.38 15.63 5.71
C LEU A 52 10.28 16.63 6.43
N ALA A 53 11.32 17.13 5.77
CA ALA A 53 12.22 18.13 6.32
C ALA A 53 11.50 19.45 6.66
N SER A 54 10.55 19.90 5.82
CA SER A 54 9.77 21.12 6.11
C SER A 54 8.86 20.97 7.33
N LEU A 55 8.47 19.75 7.67
CA LEU A 55 7.72 19.40 8.89
C LEU A 55 8.63 19.09 10.09
N GLY A 56 9.95 19.24 9.96
CA GLY A 56 10.91 18.86 10.99
C GLY A 56 10.94 17.35 11.27
N ARG A 57 10.51 16.53 10.31
CA ARG A 57 10.49 15.07 10.40
C ARG A 57 11.68 14.47 9.65
N PRO A 58 12.31 13.42 10.20
CA PRO A 58 13.39 12.72 9.50
C PRO A 58 12.82 11.84 8.37
N ALA A 59 13.65 11.45 7.40
CA ALA A 59 13.22 10.55 6.32
C ALA A 59 12.66 9.21 6.86
N GLN A 60 13.15 8.76 8.01
CA GLN A 60 12.68 7.56 8.70
C GLN A 60 11.24 7.65 9.19
N ALA A 61 10.60 8.83 9.17
CA ALA A 61 9.18 9.01 9.45
C ALA A 61 8.28 8.53 8.30
N LEU A 62 8.84 8.24 7.12
CA LEU A 62 8.11 7.64 6.00
C LEU A 62 7.64 6.22 6.35
N CYS A 63 6.33 6.00 6.30
CA CYS A 63 5.66 4.74 6.61
C CYS A 63 5.20 4.00 5.36
N GLY A 64 4.92 4.71 4.26
CA GLY A 64 4.29 4.12 3.09
C GLY A 64 4.52 4.87 1.79
N LEU A 65 4.49 4.14 0.68
CA LEU A 65 4.57 4.67 -0.68
C LEU A 65 3.52 4.01 -1.59
N GLU A 66 2.85 4.83 -2.40
CA GLU A 66 1.90 4.38 -3.41
C GLU A 66 2.42 4.75 -4.80
N PHE A 67 2.65 3.74 -5.62
CA PHE A 67 3.10 3.90 -7.00
C PHE A 67 1.97 3.67 -7.99
N ARG A 68 1.96 4.49 -9.04
CA ARG A 68 1.04 4.45 -10.18
C ARG A 68 1.89 4.47 -11.44
N GLN A 69 2.10 3.30 -12.02
CA GLN A 69 2.92 3.12 -13.22
C GLN A 69 2.02 3.29 -14.44
N TYR A 70 2.39 4.17 -15.37
CA TYR A 70 1.69 4.26 -16.63
C TYR A 70 2.26 3.21 -17.57
N SER A 71 1.43 2.25 -17.97
CA SER A 71 1.78 1.23 -18.94
C SER A 71 0.51 0.59 -19.48
N SER A 72 0.54 0.19 -20.75
CA SER A 72 -0.61 -0.48 -21.40
C SER A 72 -0.79 -1.92 -20.94
N LEU A 73 0.25 -2.53 -20.35
CA LEU A 73 0.27 -3.92 -19.89
C LEU A 73 0.98 -4.02 -18.54
N GLN A 74 0.72 -5.12 -17.83
CA GLN A 74 1.54 -5.51 -16.68
C GLN A 74 2.99 -5.74 -17.13
N TRP A 75 3.92 -5.47 -16.21
CA TRP A 75 5.35 -5.57 -16.52
C TRP A 75 5.82 -7.02 -16.57
N PRO A 76 6.83 -7.32 -17.43
CA PRO A 76 7.62 -8.52 -17.28
C PRO A 76 8.30 -8.57 -15.90
N ARG A 77 8.43 -9.77 -15.32
CA ARG A 77 9.08 -9.97 -14.00
C ARG A 77 10.47 -9.30 -13.88
N PRO A 78 11.37 -9.38 -14.88
CA PRO A 78 12.68 -8.70 -14.79
C PRO A 78 12.58 -7.18 -14.60
N ARG A 79 11.63 -6.51 -15.27
CA ARG A 79 11.40 -5.06 -15.13
C ARG A 79 10.91 -4.72 -13.71
N PHE A 80 10.03 -5.55 -13.16
CA PHE A 80 9.55 -5.38 -11.78
C PHE A 80 10.66 -5.60 -10.75
N ASP A 81 11.52 -6.60 -10.95
CA ASP A 81 12.65 -6.89 -10.07
C ASP A 81 13.67 -5.75 -10.10
N GLU A 82 13.98 -5.18 -11.27
CA GLU A 82 14.85 -4.01 -11.41
C GLU A 82 14.27 -2.79 -10.66
N PHE A 83 12.97 -2.52 -10.82
CA PHE A 83 12.29 -1.45 -10.08
C PHE A 83 12.41 -1.67 -8.57
N ASN A 84 12.14 -2.89 -8.08
CA ASN A 84 12.23 -3.22 -6.66
C ASN A 84 13.66 -3.05 -6.11
N MET A 85 14.68 -3.45 -6.88
CA MET A 85 16.08 -3.24 -6.52
C MET A 85 16.43 -1.76 -6.39
N ARG A 86 16.09 -0.95 -7.40
CA ARG A 86 16.32 0.51 -7.37
C ARG A 86 15.62 1.16 -6.18
N HIS A 87 14.37 0.79 -5.93
CA HIS A 87 13.60 1.27 -4.78
C HIS A 87 14.24 0.89 -3.44
N ALA A 88 14.60 -0.39 -3.25
CA ALA A 88 15.23 -0.85 -2.00
C ALA A 88 16.56 -0.14 -1.76
N HIS A 89 17.38 0.02 -2.81
CA HIS A 89 18.66 0.73 -2.71
C HIS A 89 18.49 2.21 -2.35
N ARG A 90 17.43 2.87 -2.82
CA ARG A 90 17.10 4.25 -2.39
C ARG A 90 16.81 4.33 -0.89
N LEU A 91 16.05 3.37 -0.34
CA LEU A 91 15.76 3.31 1.08
C LEU A 91 17.02 3.01 1.92
N GLU A 92 17.88 2.12 1.42
CA GLU A 92 19.15 1.79 2.05
C GLU A 92 20.10 3.00 2.09
N ASN A 93 20.31 3.67 0.96
CA ASN A 93 21.16 4.87 0.87
C ASN A 93 20.65 6.03 1.72
N ALA A 94 19.34 6.08 1.99
CA ALA A 94 18.72 7.06 2.88
C ALA A 94 18.75 6.65 4.37
N ASP A 95 19.48 5.57 4.72
CA ASP A 95 19.59 5.04 6.09
C ASP A 95 18.21 4.76 6.73
N MET A 96 17.32 4.16 5.94
CA MET A 96 15.94 3.87 6.38
C MET A 96 15.74 2.47 6.93
N LEU A 97 16.69 1.55 6.74
CA LEU A 97 16.51 0.16 7.17
C LEU A 97 16.53 0.05 8.69
N VAL A 98 15.66 -0.79 9.24
CA VAL A 98 15.61 -1.10 10.67
C VAL A 98 15.97 -2.56 10.86
N GLY A 99 17.16 -2.84 11.39
CA GLY A 99 17.67 -4.20 11.52
C GLY A 99 17.78 -4.93 10.16
N GLY A 100 18.14 -4.21 9.10
CA GLY A 100 18.22 -4.75 7.74
C GLY A 100 16.86 -5.02 7.07
N LYS A 101 15.75 -4.53 7.65
CA LYS A 101 14.40 -4.67 7.07
C LYS A 101 13.89 -3.33 6.55
N VAL A 102 13.19 -3.36 5.42
CA VAL A 102 12.48 -2.20 4.87
C VAL A 102 11.24 -1.92 5.73
N PRO A 103 11.12 -0.74 6.35
CA PRO A 103 9.99 -0.44 7.23
C PRO A 103 8.79 0.21 6.49
N VAL A 104 8.90 0.41 5.18
CA VAL A 104 7.93 1.16 4.35
C VAL A 104 6.93 0.22 3.68
N ALA A 105 5.63 0.41 3.97
CA ALA A 105 4.56 -0.34 3.32
C ALA A 105 4.32 0.19 1.90
N ARG A 106 3.73 -0.63 1.02
CA ARG A 106 3.68 -0.27 -0.40
C ARG A 106 2.43 -0.75 -1.13
N THR A 107 1.98 0.10 -2.05
CA THR A 107 1.14 -0.29 -3.19
C THR A 107 1.85 0.09 -4.49
N ASN A 108 1.79 -0.76 -5.52
CA ASN A 108 2.38 -0.46 -6.82
C ASN A 108 1.54 -1.09 -7.92
N VAL A 109 0.84 -0.28 -8.69
CA VAL A 109 -0.08 -0.75 -9.74
C VAL A 109 0.27 -0.16 -11.09
N VAL A 110 -0.12 -0.86 -12.15
CA VAL A 110 -0.10 -0.34 -13.52
C VAL A 110 -1.47 0.21 -13.90
N LEU A 111 -1.48 1.32 -14.63
CA LEU A 111 -2.67 1.97 -15.15
C LEU A 111 -2.49 2.22 -16.63
N ASN A 112 -3.44 1.74 -17.43
CA ASN A 112 -3.51 2.07 -18.84
C ASN A 112 -4.25 3.41 -19.02
N THR A 113 -3.49 4.51 -18.92
CA THR A 113 -4.03 5.88 -19.00
C THR A 113 -3.83 6.54 -20.37
N GLY A 114 -3.04 5.93 -21.26
CA GLY A 114 -2.56 6.54 -22.50
C GLY A 114 -1.51 7.66 -22.30
N GLN A 115 -1.11 7.94 -21.07
CA GLN A 115 -0.04 8.90 -20.74
C GLN A 115 1.35 8.27 -20.98
N PRO A 116 2.41 9.08 -21.16
CA PRO A 116 3.78 8.58 -21.30
C PRO A 116 4.24 7.77 -20.07
N GLU A 117 4.98 6.67 -20.27
CA GLU A 117 5.37 5.78 -19.16
C GLU A 117 6.24 6.49 -18.12
N GLU A 118 7.08 7.44 -18.57
CA GLU A 118 7.98 8.24 -17.74
C GLU A 118 7.26 9.22 -16.80
N GLU A 119 5.99 9.53 -17.05
CA GLU A 119 5.16 10.37 -16.18
C GLU A 119 4.48 9.57 -15.06
N GLY A 120 4.58 8.23 -15.11
CA GLY A 120 4.21 7.37 -14.00
C GLY A 120 5.22 7.42 -12.86
N GLY A 121 4.80 7.01 -11.67
CA GLY A 121 5.71 6.87 -10.54
C GLY A 121 5.04 7.01 -9.19
N LEU A 122 5.68 7.74 -8.27
CA LEU A 122 5.22 7.96 -6.92
C LEU A 122 3.99 8.88 -6.92
N HIS A 123 2.84 8.34 -6.52
CA HIS A 123 1.56 9.04 -6.47
C HIS A 123 1.27 9.61 -5.09
N ALA A 124 1.52 8.84 -4.04
CA ALA A 124 1.29 9.28 -2.67
C ALA A 124 2.28 8.64 -1.71
N PHE A 125 2.42 9.24 -0.54
CA PHE A 125 3.23 8.72 0.55
C PHE A 125 2.56 8.98 1.89
N THR A 126 2.81 8.11 2.86
CA THR A 126 2.27 8.21 4.21
C THR A 126 3.41 8.34 5.22
N TYR A 127 3.28 9.23 6.19
CA TYR A 127 4.33 9.52 7.16
C TYR A 127 3.76 9.85 8.54
N THR A 128 4.62 9.81 9.56
CA THR A 128 4.22 10.20 10.92
C THR A 128 4.33 11.69 11.17
N VAL A 129 3.33 12.23 11.87
CA VAL A 129 3.35 13.55 12.51
C VAL A 129 3.20 13.42 14.02
N PRO A 130 3.78 14.31 14.84
CA PRO A 130 3.53 14.33 16.28
C PRO A 130 2.05 14.55 16.57
N ALA A 131 1.52 13.79 17.53
CA ALA A 131 0.14 13.89 17.98
C ALA A 131 0.12 14.21 19.49
N ALA A 132 -0.50 15.34 19.86
CA ALA A 132 -0.53 15.82 21.25
C ALA A 132 -1.32 14.89 22.19
N ARG A 133 -2.23 14.07 21.66
CA ARG A 133 -2.99 13.09 22.43
C ARG A 133 -2.91 11.73 21.74
N PRO A 134 -2.65 10.64 22.49
CA PRO A 134 -2.79 9.29 21.95
C PRO A 134 -4.22 9.11 21.44
N ALA A 135 -4.36 8.64 20.21
CA ALA A 135 -5.66 8.26 19.70
C ALA A 135 -6.19 7.04 20.47
N ALA A 136 -7.51 6.94 20.62
CA ALA A 136 -8.14 5.76 21.20
C ALA A 136 -7.83 4.48 20.41
N ARG A 137 -7.55 4.62 19.11
CA ARG A 137 -7.08 3.57 18.21
C ARG A 137 -5.95 4.10 17.33
N PRO A 138 -4.89 3.32 17.10
CA PRO A 138 -3.73 3.80 16.37
C PRO A 138 -4.04 3.93 14.87
N ASP A 139 -3.39 4.89 14.24
CA ASP A 139 -3.36 5.03 12.79
C ASP A 139 -2.50 3.90 12.19
N PHE A 140 -2.87 3.43 11.00
CA PHE A 140 -2.20 2.29 10.37
C PHE A 140 -2.14 2.41 8.84
N LEU A 141 -1.26 1.63 8.26
CA LEU A 141 -1.17 1.39 6.83
C LEU A 141 -1.01 -0.10 6.59
N LEU A 142 -1.82 -0.66 5.70
CA LEU A 142 -1.70 -2.02 5.18
C LEU A 142 -1.17 -1.92 3.75
N ALA A 143 -0.07 -2.61 3.45
CA ALA A 143 0.42 -2.71 2.07
C ALA A 143 -0.61 -3.42 1.18
N ALA A 144 -0.56 -3.19 -0.14
CA ALA A 144 -1.44 -3.88 -1.05
C ALA A 144 -1.24 -5.40 -0.99
N ILE A 145 -2.34 -6.12 -0.82
CA ILE A 145 -2.37 -7.58 -0.79
C ILE A 145 -2.97 -8.06 -2.11
N PRO A 146 -2.17 -8.73 -2.97
CA PRO A 146 -2.67 -9.30 -4.21
C PRO A 146 -3.38 -10.64 -3.95
N GLU A 147 -4.07 -11.19 -4.96
CA GLU A 147 -4.65 -12.54 -4.91
C GLU A 147 -3.61 -13.68 -4.96
N VAL A 148 -2.43 -13.45 -4.41
CA VAL A 148 -1.29 -14.37 -4.48
C VAL A 148 -0.99 -14.93 -3.11
N ARG A 149 -0.87 -16.25 -3.04
CA ARG A 149 -0.39 -16.98 -1.88
C ARG A 149 1.10 -17.21 -2.01
N PHE A 150 1.84 -16.58 -1.10
CA PHE A 150 3.28 -16.72 -0.98
C PHE A 150 3.60 -17.89 -0.05
N LEU A 151 3.97 -19.02 -0.63
CA LEU A 151 4.47 -20.20 0.07
C LEU A 151 6.00 -20.26 -0.07
N PRO A 152 6.72 -21.00 0.79
CA PRO A 152 8.16 -21.17 0.65
C PRO A 152 8.53 -21.70 -0.75
N GLY A 153 9.17 -20.84 -1.56
CA GLY A 153 9.61 -21.17 -2.92
C GLY A 153 8.49 -21.20 -3.99
N VAL A 154 7.24 -20.89 -3.66
CA VAL A 154 6.10 -20.98 -4.60
C VAL A 154 5.16 -19.79 -4.44
N GLU A 155 4.83 -19.15 -5.57
CA GLU A 155 3.77 -18.15 -5.69
C GLU A 155 2.53 -18.80 -6.35
N GLU A 156 1.43 -18.92 -5.62
CA GLU A 156 0.17 -19.47 -6.13
C GLU A 156 -0.85 -18.35 -6.34
N VAL A 157 -1.25 -18.11 -7.59
CA VAL A 157 -2.29 -17.12 -7.91
C VAL A 157 -3.67 -17.75 -7.81
N ILE A 158 -4.53 -17.21 -6.95
CA ILE A 158 -5.88 -17.72 -6.73
C ILE A 158 -6.71 -17.58 -8.00
N ALA A 159 -7.31 -18.67 -8.50
CA ALA A 159 -8.11 -18.68 -9.73
C ALA A 159 -7.37 -18.01 -10.91
N LYS A 160 -6.15 -18.48 -11.17
CA LYS A 160 -5.20 -17.89 -12.13
C LYS A 160 -5.84 -17.69 -13.51
N GLY A 161 -5.89 -16.44 -13.97
CA GLY A 161 -6.41 -16.07 -15.30
C GLY A 161 -7.95 -16.06 -15.43
N GLU A 162 -8.69 -16.42 -14.39
CA GLU A 162 -10.15 -16.44 -14.41
C GLU A 162 -10.75 -15.11 -13.91
N THR A 163 -11.81 -14.66 -14.57
CA THR A 163 -12.58 -13.43 -14.22
C THR A 163 -14.07 -13.68 -14.05
N SER A 164 -14.52 -14.95 -13.98
CA SER A 164 -15.92 -15.26 -13.66
C SER A 164 -16.29 -14.72 -12.27
N PRO A 165 -17.59 -14.45 -12.00
CA PRO A 165 -18.04 -14.03 -10.67
C PRO A 165 -17.55 -14.96 -9.55
N GLU A 166 -17.55 -16.28 -9.78
CA GLU A 166 -17.06 -17.28 -8.82
C GLU A 166 -15.54 -17.18 -8.60
N ALA A 167 -14.78 -16.91 -9.66
CA ALA A 167 -13.33 -16.71 -9.54
C ALA A 167 -13.01 -15.41 -8.79
N LEU A 168 -13.68 -14.31 -9.13
CA LEU A 168 -13.54 -13.03 -8.45
C LEU A 168 -13.93 -13.13 -6.98
N HIS A 169 -14.97 -13.91 -6.66
CA HIS A 169 -15.35 -14.21 -5.28
C HIS A 169 -14.22 -14.90 -4.51
N ARG A 170 -13.61 -15.95 -5.08
CA ARG A 170 -12.48 -16.66 -4.46
C ARG A 170 -11.28 -15.73 -4.23
N LYS A 171 -10.93 -14.91 -5.23
CA LYS A 171 -9.82 -13.95 -5.17
C LYS A 171 -10.03 -12.92 -4.05
N ILE A 172 -11.19 -12.26 -4.04
CA ILE A 172 -11.52 -11.24 -3.04
C ILE A 172 -11.60 -11.82 -1.64
N ARG A 173 -12.21 -13.01 -1.47
CA ARG A 173 -12.25 -13.64 -0.14
C ARG A 173 -10.85 -13.92 0.40
N TYR A 174 -9.97 -14.49 -0.43
CA TYR A 174 -8.57 -14.71 -0.03
C TYR A 174 -7.87 -13.41 0.39
N ILE A 175 -8.02 -12.35 -0.38
CA ILE A 175 -7.45 -11.03 -0.07
C ILE A 175 -7.99 -10.50 1.26
N LEU A 176 -9.30 -10.56 1.46
CA LEU A 176 -9.96 -10.03 2.66
C LEU A 176 -9.62 -10.84 3.91
N ASP A 177 -9.51 -12.16 3.81
CA ASP A 177 -9.07 -13.03 4.90
C ASP A 177 -7.62 -12.70 5.30
N THR A 178 -6.74 -12.54 4.29
CA THR A 178 -5.34 -12.15 4.49
C THR A 178 -5.23 -10.76 5.12
N ALA A 179 -5.97 -9.78 4.60
CA ALA A 179 -6.00 -8.42 5.12
C ALA A 179 -6.54 -8.39 6.56
N THR A 180 -7.61 -9.12 6.86
CA THR A 180 -8.18 -9.22 8.21
C THR A 180 -7.18 -9.79 9.21
N ALA A 181 -6.43 -10.83 8.82
CA ALA A 181 -5.38 -11.39 9.66
C ALA A 181 -4.26 -10.36 9.95
N ARG A 182 -3.85 -9.57 8.94
CA ARG A 182 -2.82 -8.53 9.10
C ARG A 182 -3.29 -7.36 9.95
N LEU A 183 -4.56 -6.94 9.82
CA LEU A 183 -5.16 -5.95 10.72
C LEU A 183 -5.14 -6.45 12.17
N ALA A 184 -5.49 -7.72 12.40
CA ALA A 184 -5.44 -8.32 13.73
C ALA A 184 -4.02 -8.38 14.31
N GLU A 185 -2.99 -8.68 13.50
CA GLU A 185 -1.58 -8.63 13.93
C GLU A 185 -1.12 -7.23 14.37
N MET A 186 -1.76 -6.19 13.84
CA MET A 186 -1.55 -4.80 14.24
C MET A 186 -2.42 -4.37 15.43
N GLY A 187 -3.35 -5.20 15.90
CA GLY A 187 -4.31 -4.86 16.95
C GLY A 187 -5.42 -3.90 16.50
N VAL A 188 -5.69 -3.82 15.20
CA VAL A 188 -6.74 -2.98 14.60
C VAL A 188 -7.72 -3.85 13.80
N SER A 189 -8.76 -3.22 13.27
CA SER A 189 -9.83 -3.87 12.50
C SER A 189 -10.29 -2.98 11.35
N TRP A 190 -11.17 -3.52 10.49
CA TRP A 190 -11.79 -2.76 9.41
C TRP A 190 -12.57 -1.53 9.90
N ASP A 191 -13.10 -1.57 11.13
CA ASP A 191 -13.84 -0.45 11.73
C ASP A 191 -12.93 0.77 11.99
N ASP A 192 -11.62 0.55 12.00
CA ASP A 192 -10.61 1.57 12.27
C ASP A 192 -10.05 2.19 10.98
N ALA A 193 -10.33 1.58 9.82
CA ALA A 193 -9.89 2.09 8.54
C ALA A 193 -10.55 3.44 8.24
N THR A 194 -9.81 4.37 7.64
CA THR A 194 -10.33 5.62 7.07
C THR A 194 -10.36 5.60 5.55
N GLY A 195 -9.65 4.66 4.91
CA GLY A 195 -9.70 4.44 3.47
C GLY A 195 -9.37 3.00 3.11
N ILE A 196 -10.05 2.47 2.10
CA ILE A 196 -9.86 1.15 1.52
C ILE A 196 -9.77 1.33 0.01
N GLN A 197 -8.67 0.88 -0.60
CA GLN A 197 -8.48 0.95 -2.05
C GLN A 197 -8.44 -0.45 -2.64
N LEU A 198 -9.11 -0.62 -3.77
CA LEU A 198 -9.16 -1.86 -4.52
C LEU A 198 -8.74 -1.60 -5.96
N TYR A 199 -7.86 -2.43 -6.49
CA TYR A 199 -7.27 -2.25 -7.81
C TYR A 199 -7.64 -3.46 -8.66
N SER A 200 -8.52 -3.25 -9.65
CA SER A 200 -8.83 -4.27 -10.66
C SER A 200 -9.49 -3.64 -11.88
N GLU A 201 -9.27 -4.23 -13.05
CA GLU A 201 -10.01 -3.89 -14.28
C GLU A 201 -11.25 -4.79 -14.48
N ALA A 202 -11.40 -5.86 -13.71
CA ALA A 202 -12.53 -6.79 -13.83
C ALA A 202 -13.84 -6.17 -13.31
N ASP A 203 -15.00 -6.56 -13.85
CA ASP A 203 -16.28 -6.10 -13.32
C ASP A 203 -16.57 -6.72 -11.94
N LEU A 204 -16.44 -5.91 -10.89
CA LEU A 204 -16.66 -6.33 -9.51
C LEU A 204 -18.10 -6.14 -9.02
N LYS A 205 -19.00 -5.54 -9.82
CA LYS A 205 -20.41 -5.34 -9.44
C LYS A 205 -21.07 -6.61 -8.91
N PRO A 206 -20.86 -7.82 -9.50
CA PRO A 206 -21.51 -9.04 -9.03
C PRO A 206 -21.12 -9.45 -7.59
N ILE A 207 -19.95 -9.04 -7.11
CA ILE A 207 -19.43 -9.45 -5.79
C ILE A 207 -19.32 -8.29 -4.79
N PHE A 208 -19.53 -7.05 -5.24
CA PHE A 208 -19.27 -5.86 -4.45
C PHE A 208 -20.07 -5.82 -3.13
N LYS A 209 -21.37 -6.05 -3.19
CA LYS A 209 -22.23 -5.99 -2.00
C LYS A 209 -22.05 -7.22 -1.10
N ASP A 210 -22.23 -8.40 -1.67
CA ASP A 210 -22.42 -9.63 -0.88
C ASP A 210 -21.10 -10.26 -0.41
N VAL A 211 -19.98 -9.86 -1.02
CA VAL A 211 -18.64 -10.34 -0.63
C VAL A 211 -17.84 -9.22 -0.01
N LEU A 212 -17.59 -8.16 -0.78
CA LEU A 212 -16.65 -7.11 -0.35
C LEU A 212 -17.22 -6.30 0.81
N LEU A 213 -18.37 -5.64 0.65
CA LEU A 213 -18.95 -4.84 1.73
C LEU A 213 -19.34 -5.68 2.95
N ALA A 214 -19.84 -6.91 2.74
CA ALA A 214 -20.18 -7.82 3.83
C ALA A 214 -18.98 -8.17 4.73
N ALA A 215 -17.81 -8.42 4.14
CA ALA A 215 -16.60 -8.76 4.90
C ALA A 215 -16.00 -7.56 5.64
N LEU A 216 -16.16 -6.35 5.11
CA LEU A 216 -15.67 -5.11 5.73
C LEU A 216 -16.47 -4.72 6.99
N LYS A 217 -17.62 -5.38 7.27
CA LYS A 217 -18.46 -5.15 8.45
C LYS A 217 -18.80 -3.65 8.63
N ALA A 218 -18.67 -3.10 9.83
CA ALA A 218 -18.95 -1.69 10.04
C ALA A 218 -17.97 -0.82 9.24
N GLY A 219 -16.69 -1.22 9.08
CA GLY A 219 -15.75 -0.57 8.16
C GLY A 219 -16.27 -0.32 6.73
N GLY A 220 -17.23 -1.13 6.25
CA GLY A 220 -17.84 -0.96 4.92
C GLY A 220 -18.61 0.35 4.70
N TRP A 221 -19.06 1.06 5.76
CA TRP A 221 -19.82 2.32 5.60
C TRP A 221 -19.00 3.44 4.95
N ARG A 222 -17.66 3.36 5.04
CA ARG A 222 -16.75 4.34 4.40
C ARG A 222 -16.60 4.13 2.90
N GLY A 223 -17.13 3.03 2.37
CA GLY A 223 -17.00 2.66 0.97
C GLY A 223 -15.62 2.12 0.61
N VAL A 224 -15.45 1.83 -0.67
CA VAL A 224 -14.21 1.34 -1.27
C VAL A 224 -13.89 2.20 -2.47
N GLN A 225 -12.64 2.68 -2.54
CA GLN A 225 -12.14 3.38 -3.72
C GLN A 225 -11.63 2.35 -4.73
N TRP A 226 -12.43 2.10 -5.76
CA TRP A 226 -12.08 1.16 -6.82
C TRP A 226 -11.34 1.87 -7.95
N HIS A 227 -10.09 1.47 -8.17
CA HIS A 227 -9.25 1.91 -9.27
C HIS A 227 -9.25 0.90 -10.41
N HIS A 228 -9.45 1.39 -11.63
CA HIS A 228 -9.21 0.64 -12.86
C HIS A 228 -7.70 0.54 -13.11
N ALA A 229 -7.08 -0.45 -12.46
CA ALA A 229 -5.65 -0.68 -12.43
C ALA A 229 -5.37 -2.16 -12.16
N LEU A 230 -4.17 -2.63 -12.51
CA LEU A 230 -3.75 -4.00 -12.27
C LEU A 230 -2.52 -4.04 -11.33
N PRO A 231 -2.31 -5.15 -10.59
CA PRO A 231 -1.01 -5.45 -10.01
C PRO A 231 0.10 -5.32 -11.05
N PRO A 232 1.35 -5.04 -10.65
CA PRO A 232 2.40 -4.67 -11.60
C PRO A 232 2.90 -5.88 -12.40
N VAL A 233 2.65 -7.10 -11.94
CA VAL A 233 3.06 -8.35 -12.60
C VAL A 233 1.88 -9.32 -12.63
N GLY A 234 1.65 -9.90 -13.82
CA GLY A 234 0.65 -10.94 -14.02
C GLY A 234 1.07 -12.30 -13.48
N PRO A 235 0.15 -13.27 -13.36
CA PRO A 235 -1.25 -13.22 -13.79
C PRO A 235 -2.22 -12.73 -12.69
N SER A 236 -1.72 -12.00 -11.68
CA SER A 236 -2.53 -11.34 -10.65
C SER A 236 -3.32 -10.20 -11.27
N ILE A 237 -4.60 -10.05 -10.94
CA ILE A 237 -5.50 -9.03 -11.53
C ILE A 237 -6.22 -8.19 -10.47
N ILE A 238 -6.02 -8.49 -9.18
CA ILE A 238 -6.70 -7.79 -8.10
C ILE A 238 -5.84 -7.69 -6.84
N GLU A 239 -5.69 -6.48 -6.32
CA GLU A 239 -5.07 -6.23 -5.03
C GLU A 239 -5.86 -5.20 -4.23
N LEU A 240 -5.73 -5.25 -2.90
CA LEU A 240 -6.42 -4.34 -1.97
C LEU A 240 -5.43 -3.80 -0.93
N ASP A 241 -5.51 -2.51 -0.67
CA ASP A 241 -4.85 -1.87 0.48
C ASP A 241 -5.88 -1.19 1.40
N ALA A 242 -5.43 -0.88 2.61
CA ALA A 242 -6.24 -0.19 3.60
C ALA A 242 -5.37 0.71 4.47
N ARG A 243 -5.97 1.77 5.00
CA ARG A 243 -5.27 2.71 5.88
C ARG A 243 -6.22 3.31 6.91
N SER A 244 -5.62 3.79 7.98
CA SER A 244 -6.20 4.75 8.90
C SER A 244 -5.23 5.92 9.04
N VAL A 245 -5.64 7.10 8.58
CA VAL A 245 -4.85 8.34 8.56
C VAL A 245 -5.70 9.50 9.04
N ARG A 246 -5.07 10.54 9.61
CA ARG A 246 -5.75 11.76 10.11
C ARG A 246 -6.11 12.75 9.02
N ALA A 247 -5.30 12.80 7.97
CA ALA A 247 -5.49 13.72 6.86
C ALA A 247 -4.97 13.09 5.57
N ASP A 248 -5.70 13.37 4.50
CA ASP A 248 -5.23 13.29 3.13
C ASP A 248 -4.95 14.73 2.67
N ILE A 249 -3.72 15.03 2.26
CA ILE A 249 -3.31 16.34 1.72
C ILE A 249 -2.87 16.21 0.27
N THR A 250 -3.14 17.22 -0.55
CA THR A 250 -2.66 17.27 -1.93
C THR A 250 -1.46 18.20 -2.03
N LEU A 251 -0.39 17.71 -2.64
CA LEU A 251 0.81 18.46 -2.98
C LEU A 251 0.78 18.85 -4.45
N GLU A 252 1.20 20.09 -4.71
CA GLU A 252 1.41 20.65 -6.04
C GLU A 252 2.64 20.03 -6.74
#